data_AF-A0A920A9V2-F1
#
_entry.id   AF-A0A920A9V2-F1
#
_cell.length_a   1.000
_cell.length_b   1.000
_cell.length_c   1.000
_cell.angle_alpha   90.00
_cell.angle_beta   90.00
_cell.angle_gamma   90.00
#
_symmetry.space_group_name_H-M   'P 1'
#
loop_
_entity.id
_entity.type
_entity.pdbx_description
1 polymer ?
#
loop_
_entity_poly.entity_id
_entity_poly.type
_entity_poly.pdbx_seq_one_letter_code
_entity_poly.pdbx_strand_id
1 'polypeptide(L)'
;MKFDIVGVGKKLVDETFLLWDKQFFDSTDFFFNQFKAITFEEQEQFFSNLPPNQIPKIFVEDQQLIVLGAAKIRVSLNVLISAVWKDERGKQYEQDLEKKFNLRCK
;
A
#
# COMPACT_ATOMS: atom_id res chain seq x y z
N MET A 1 -10.41 -14.40 -25.80
CA MET A 1 -9.62 -13.38 -25.07
C MET A 1 -8.71 -14.10 -24.08
N LYS A 2 -7.49 -13.59 -23.82
CA LYS A 2 -6.50 -14.27 -22.97
C LYS A 2 -6.72 -14.05 -21.46
N PHE A 3 -7.58 -13.10 -21.06
CA PHE A 3 -7.91 -12.79 -19.67
C PHE A 3 -9.40 -12.43 -19.55
N ASP A 4 -10.00 -12.77 -18.42
CA ASP A 4 -11.40 -12.47 -18.09
C ASP A 4 -11.55 -11.07 -17.47
N ILE A 5 -10.57 -10.66 -16.64
CA ILE A 5 -10.50 -9.33 -16.01
C ILE A 5 -9.07 -8.79 -16.05
N VAL A 6 -8.94 -7.49 -16.35
CA VAL A 6 -7.69 -6.74 -16.29
C VAL A 6 -7.83 -5.61 -15.27
N GLY A 7 -6.99 -5.62 -14.23
CA GLY A 7 -6.83 -4.51 -13.29
C GLY A 7 -5.60 -3.67 -13.65
N VAL A 8 -5.72 -2.34 -13.52
CA VAL A 8 -4.61 -1.41 -13.67
C VAL A 8 -4.59 -0.47 -12.47
N GLY A 9 -3.42 -0.25 -11.88
CA GLY A 9 -3.28 0.78 -10.86
C GLY A 9 -1.90 0.92 -10.26
N LYS A 10 -1.82 1.86 -9.33
CA LYS A 10 -0.61 2.20 -8.60
C LYS A 10 -0.39 1.20 -7.49
N LYS A 11 0.86 0.77 -7.30
CA LYS A 11 1.25 0.04 -6.09
C LYS A 11 1.71 1.05 -5.05
N LEU A 12 1.12 0.92 -3.88
CA LEU A 12 1.45 1.68 -2.71
C LEU A 12 1.95 0.69 -1.67
N VAL A 13 2.88 1.17 -0.85
CA VAL A 13 3.34 0.46 0.33
C VAL A 13 2.83 1.29 1.49
N ASP A 14 2.02 0.68 2.34
CA ASP A 14 1.41 1.36 3.47
C ASP A 14 2.35 1.28 4.66
N GLU A 15 2.78 2.43 5.15
CA GLU A 15 3.51 2.57 6.40
C GLU A 15 2.52 2.99 7.49
N THR A 16 2.14 2.04 8.34
CA THR A 16 1.16 2.29 9.40
C THR A 16 1.88 2.60 10.71
N PHE A 17 1.59 3.77 11.29
CA PHE A 17 2.10 4.19 12.58
C PHE A 17 0.97 4.17 13.62
N LEU A 18 1.26 3.68 14.83
CA LEU A 18 0.32 3.75 15.96
C LEU A 18 0.62 5.03 16.76
N LEU A 19 -0.16 6.06 16.44
CA LEU A 19 -0.04 7.37 17.07
C LEU A 19 -0.98 7.45 18.28
N TRP A 20 -0.40 7.56 19.47
CA TRP A 20 -1.14 7.72 20.73
C TRP A 20 -1.12 9.16 21.24
N ASP A 21 -0.21 9.99 20.71
CA ASP A 21 -0.08 11.38 21.10
C ASP A 21 -1.08 12.25 20.33
N LYS A 22 -2.11 12.70 21.05
CA LYS A 22 -3.11 13.60 20.51
C LYS A 22 -2.50 14.94 20.08
N GLN A 23 -1.49 15.45 20.79
CA GLN A 23 -0.87 16.72 20.44
C GLN A 23 -0.15 16.64 19.09
N PHE A 24 0.51 15.52 18.82
CA PHE A 24 1.08 15.27 17.50
C PHE A 24 -0.01 15.25 16.43
N PHE A 25 -1.09 14.48 16.63
CA PHE A 25 -2.19 14.42 15.66
C PHE A 25 -2.81 15.81 15.40
N ASP A 26 -3.12 16.56 16.46
CA ASP A 26 -3.71 17.90 16.38
C ASP A 26 -2.76 18.94 15.72
N SER A 27 -1.45 18.66 15.67
CA SER A 27 -0.46 19.51 14.99
C SER A 27 -0.34 19.24 13.49
N THR A 28 -0.95 18.15 13.02
CA THR A 28 -0.98 17.79 11.60
C THR A 28 -2.26 18.31 10.94
N ASP A 29 -2.26 18.42 9.61
CA ASP A 29 -3.47 18.70 8.82
C ASP A 29 -4.15 17.40 8.34
N PHE A 30 -4.12 16.37 9.18
CA PHE A 30 -4.83 15.10 8.97
C PHE A 30 -6.01 15.01 9.93
N PHE A 31 -7.17 14.65 9.39
CA PHE A 31 -8.39 14.47 10.18
C PHE A 31 -8.74 12.99 10.30
N PHE A 32 -9.44 12.66 11.39
CA PHE A 32 -9.85 11.28 11.65
C PHE A 32 -10.69 10.74 10.50
N ASN A 33 -10.32 9.55 10.02
CA ASN A 33 -10.99 8.83 8.93
C ASN A 33 -11.02 9.58 7.58
N GLN A 34 -9.97 10.34 7.27
CA GLN A 34 -9.81 10.99 5.97
C GLN A 34 -8.65 10.39 5.18
N PHE A 35 -8.84 10.29 3.86
CA PHE A 35 -7.74 10.11 2.92
C PHE A 35 -7.35 11.48 2.36
N LYS A 36 -6.09 11.89 2.56
CA LYS A 36 -5.51 13.11 2.00
C LYS A 36 -4.29 12.74 1.17
N ALA A 37 -4.30 13.12 -0.11
CA ALA A 37 -3.11 13.01 -0.94
C ALA A 37 -2.10 14.08 -0.49
N ILE A 38 -0.84 13.67 -0.32
CA ILE A 38 0.26 14.53 0.10
C ILE A 38 1.42 14.41 -0.88
N THR A 39 2.29 15.43 -0.93
CA THR A 39 3.54 15.36 -1.69
C THR A 39 4.59 14.54 -0.95
N PHE A 40 5.68 14.21 -1.65
CA PHE A 40 6.82 13.54 -1.03
C PHE A 40 7.45 14.40 0.06
N GLU A 41 7.56 15.72 -0.15
CA GLU A 41 8.10 16.65 0.83
C GLU A 41 7.23 16.71 2.10
N GLU A 42 5.90 16.74 1.94
CA GLU A 42 4.95 16.71 3.07
C GLU A 42 5.06 15.39 3.85
N GLN A 43 5.26 14.27 3.15
CA GLN A 43 5.48 12.96 3.76
C GLN A 43 6.78 12.93 4.59
N GLU A 44 7.90 13.42 4.03
CA GLU A 44 9.17 13.47 4.75
C GLU A 44 9.12 14.41 5.95
N GLN A 45 8.42 15.54 5.82
CA GLN A 45 8.17 16.43 6.95
C GLN A 45 7.35 15.73 8.05
N PHE A 46 6.30 15.00 7.69
CA PHE A 46 5.53 14.22 8.64
C PHE A 46 6.40 13.19 9.37
N PHE A 47 7.24 12.44 8.63
CA PHE A 47 8.15 11.45 9.20
C PHE A 47 9.19 12.06 10.14
N SER A 48 9.75 13.23 9.79
CA SER A 48 10.74 13.91 10.62
C SER A 48 10.20 14.38 11.97
N ASN A 49 8.88 14.59 12.06
CA ASN A 49 8.20 15.07 13.27
C ASN A 49 7.54 13.94 14.07
N LEU A 50 7.65 12.69 13.64
CA LEU A 50 7.07 11.55 14.36
C LEU A 50 7.59 11.50 15.82
N PRO A 51 6.73 11.13 16.77
CA PRO A 51 7.17 10.87 18.14
C PRO A 51 8.33 9.86 18.19
N PRO A 52 9.25 9.98 19.16
CA PRO A 52 10.39 9.08 19.26
C PRO A 52 9.94 7.62 19.45
N ASN A 53 10.72 6.68 18.90
CA ASN A 53 10.47 5.23 18.92
C ASN A 53 9.22 4.75 18.16
N GLN A 54 8.65 5.58 17.28
CA GLN A 54 7.63 5.13 16.34
C GLN A 54 8.25 4.24 15.27
N ILE A 55 7.84 2.97 15.24
CA ILE A 55 8.28 2.00 14.23
C ILE A 55 7.09 1.72 13.32
N PRO A 56 7.19 1.99 12.00
CA PRO A 56 6.10 1.71 11.09
C PRO A 56 5.91 0.21 10.98
N LYS A 57 4.64 -0.21 11.00
CA LYS A 57 4.28 -1.51 10.46
C LYS A 57 4.11 -1.36 8.96
N ILE A 58 5.01 -1.97 8.21
CA ILE A 58 4.98 -1.98 6.75
C ILE A 58 3.98 -3.05 6.32
N PHE A 59 2.96 -2.63 5.58
CA PHE A 59 2.01 -3.53 4.95
C PHE A 59 1.97 -3.31 3.45
N VAL A 60 1.93 -4.43 2.74
CA VAL A 60 1.55 -4.46 1.35
C VAL A 60 0.02 -4.62 1.32
N GLU A 61 -0.70 -3.50 1.40
CA GLU A 61 -2.12 -3.48 1.09
C GLU A 61 -2.30 -3.04 -0.36
N ASP A 62 -2.90 -3.92 -1.15
CA ASP A 62 -3.25 -3.61 -2.52
C ASP A 62 -4.74 -3.86 -2.69
N GLN A 63 -5.51 -2.78 -2.59
CA GLN A 63 -6.96 -2.81 -2.73
C GLN A 63 -7.39 -3.46 -4.05
N GLN A 64 -6.59 -3.35 -5.11
CA GLN A 64 -6.87 -3.98 -6.40
C GLN A 64 -6.65 -5.49 -6.35
N LEU A 65 -5.70 -5.98 -5.54
CA LEU A 65 -5.54 -7.40 -5.27
C LEU A 65 -6.67 -7.96 -4.42
N ILE A 66 -7.22 -7.17 -3.49
CA ILE A 66 -8.42 -7.58 -2.75
C ILE A 66 -9.60 -7.73 -3.71
N VAL A 67 -9.81 -6.76 -4.61
CA VAL A 67 -10.89 -6.82 -5.63
C VAL A 67 -10.66 -7.97 -6.61
N LEU A 68 -9.44 -8.16 -7.12
CA LEU A 68 -9.13 -9.26 -8.03
C LEU A 68 -9.18 -10.62 -7.34
N GLY A 69 -8.82 -10.70 -6.06
CA GLY A 69 -8.96 -11.87 -5.21
C GLY A 69 -10.44 -12.23 -4.98
N ALA A 70 -11.28 -11.24 -4.69
CA ALA A 70 -12.73 -11.42 -4.61
C ALA A 70 -13.33 -11.85 -5.97
N ALA A 71 -12.82 -11.28 -7.07
CA ALA A 71 -13.28 -11.62 -8.42
C ALA A 71 -12.85 -13.02 -8.87
N LYS A 72 -11.71 -13.56 -8.40
CA LYS A 72 -11.26 -14.95 -8.69
C LYS A 72 -12.30 -16.02 -8.30
N ILE A 73 -13.25 -15.71 -7.43
CA ILE A 73 -14.37 -16.61 -7.09
C ILE A 73 -15.28 -16.87 -8.30
N ARG A 74 -15.31 -15.95 -9.29
CA ARG A 74 -16.25 -15.98 -10.42
C ARG A 74 -15.61 -16.08 -11.80
N VAL A 75 -14.30 -15.92 -11.93
CA VAL A 75 -13.57 -15.93 -13.21
C VAL A 75 -12.24 -16.66 -13.11
N SER A 76 -11.83 -17.28 -14.21
CA SER A 76 -10.71 -18.22 -14.30
C SER A 76 -9.34 -17.56 -14.47
N LEU A 77 -9.24 -16.42 -15.17
CA LEU A 77 -7.95 -15.79 -15.46
C LEU A 77 -7.97 -14.27 -15.28
N ASN A 78 -7.30 -13.79 -14.23
CA ASN A 78 -7.16 -12.38 -13.89
C ASN A 78 -5.70 -11.93 -14.03
N VAL A 79 -5.48 -10.70 -14.51
CA VAL A 79 -4.15 -10.07 -14.56
C VAL A 79 -4.19 -8.67 -13.94
N LEU A 80 -3.11 -8.31 -13.26
CA LEU A 80 -2.90 -6.98 -12.68
C LEU A 80 -1.64 -6.38 -13.29
N ILE A 81 -1.76 -5.18 -13.85
CA ILE A 81 -0.64 -4.42 -14.40
C ILE A 81 -0.35 -3.25 -13.47
N SER A 82 0.91 -3.14 -13.05
CA SER A 82 1.35 -2.04 -12.19
C SER A 82 2.85 -1.80 -12.25
N ALA A 83 3.28 -0.58 -11.96
CA ALA A 83 4.68 -0.26 -11.76
C ALA A 83 5.08 -0.54 -10.30
N VAL A 84 6.16 -1.30 -10.11
CA VAL A 84 6.84 -1.51 -8.83
C VAL A 84 8.26 -1.01 -8.98
N TRP A 85 8.74 -0.23 -8.01
CA TRP A 85 10.10 0.29 -8.03
C TRP A 85 11.11 -0.79 -7.63
N LYS A 86 12.38 -0.69 -8.05
CA LYS A 86 13.41 -1.71 -7.76
C LYS A 86 14.16 -1.48 -6.43
N ASP A 87 13.55 -0.73 -5.52
CA ASP A 87 14.10 -0.50 -4.17
C ASP A 87 13.76 -1.66 -3.22
N GLU A 88 14.17 -1.55 -1.96
CA GLU A 88 13.91 -2.57 -0.94
C GLU A 88 12.41 -2.78 -0.71
N ARG A 89 11.61 -1.71 -0.80
CA ARG A 89 10.15 -1.76 -0.61
C ARG A 89 9.47 -2.50 -1.75
N GLY A 90 9.88 -2.27 -2.98
CA GLY A 90 9.39 -3.01 -4.15
C GLY A 90 9.77 -4.48 -4.14
N LYS A 91 10.98 -4.83 -3.67
CA LYS A 91 11.38 -6.23 -3.47
C LYS A 91 10.54 -6.91 -2.39
N GLN A 92 10.31 -6.25 -1.26
CA GLN A 92 9.43 -6.77 -0.20
C GLN A 92 8.01 -6.97 -0.73
N TYR A 93 7.51 -6.04 -1.54
CA TYR A 93 6.22 -6.13 -2.20
C TYR A 93 6.11 -7.39 -3.07
N GLU A 94 7.07 -7.66 -3.95
CA GLU A 94 7.08 -8.86 -4.78
C GLU A 94 7.09 -10.16 -3.95
N GLN A 95 7.87 -10.20 -2.86
CA GLN A 95 7.91 -11.35 -1.96
C GLN A 95 6.59 -11.59 -1.24
N ASP A 96 5.93 -10.51 -0.81
CA ASP A 96 4.63 -10.57 -0.15
C ASP A 96 3.54 -11.06 -1.12
N LEU A 97 3.60 -10.66 -2.39
CA LEU A 97 2.69 -11.18 -3.43
C LEU A 97 2.80 -12.68 -3.61
N GLU A 98 4.03 -13.21 -3.66
CA GLU A 98 4.24 -14.63 -3.81
C GLU A 98 3.79 -15.40 -2.56
N LYS A 99 4.17 -14.93 -1.37
CA LYS A 99 3.87 -15.62 -0.10
C LYS A 99 2.40 -15.58 0.27
N LYS A 100 1.72 -14.44 0.12
CA LYS A 100 0.35 -14.22 0.62
C LYS A 100 -0.72 -14.55 -0.42
N PHE A 101 -0.43 -14.31 -1.70
CA PHE A 101 -1.43 -14.37 -2.76
C PHE A 101 -1.11 -15.41 -3.85
N ASN A 102 0.06 -16.06 -3.79
CA ASN A 102 0.58 -16.96 -4.82
C ASN A 102 0.55 -16.30 -6.21
N LEU A 103 0.92 -15.01 -6.25
CA LEU A 103 1.00 -14.21 -7.46
C LEU A 103 2.46 -13.89 -7.76
N ARG A 104 2.81 -13.87 -9.04
CA ARG A 104 4.16 -13.53 -9.50
C ARG A 104 4.10 -12.36 -10.45
N CYS A 105 4.97 -11.37 -10.20
CA CYS A 105 5.29 -10.34 -11.17
C CYS A 105 6.03 -10.98 -12.37
N LYS A 106 5.76 -10.49 -13.57
CA LYS A 106 6.44 -10.89 -14.80
C LYS A 106 7.15 -9.70 -15.42
#